data_AF-A0A2H5MX57-F1
#
_entry.id   AF-A0A2H5MX57-F1
#
_cell.length_a   1.000
_cell.length_b   1.000
_cell.length_c   1.000
_cell.angle_alpha   90.00
_cell.angle_beta   90.00
_cell.angle_gamma   90.00
#
_symmetry.space_group_name_H-M   'P 1'
#
loop_
_entity.id
_entity.type
_entity.pdbx_description
1 polymer ?
#
loop_
_entity_poly.entity_id
_entity_poly.type
_entity_poly.pdbx_seq_one_letter_code
_entity_poly.pdbx_strand_id
1 'polypeptide(L)' 'MVESKLTYEECRRQRMEENKKRMEELKLNVLARSLKTPVSKPSPVKKRVSKPKPASAPVRRSSRVADKPPPNYNE' A
#
# COMPACT_ATOMS: atom_id res chain seq x y z
N MET A 1 -24.00 32.26 -11.62
CA MET A 1 -24.80 31.19 -12.23
C MET A 1 -24.48 29.94 -11.43
N VAL A 2 -25.39 29.50 -10.55
CA VAL A 2 -25.13 28.38 -9.64
C VAL A 2 -25.13 27.12 -10.48
N GLU A 3 -23.94 26.59 -10.76
CA GLU A 3 -23.78 25.30 -11.43
C GLU A 3 -24.61 24.28 -10.65
N SER A 4 -25.63 23.74 -11.33
CA SER A 4 -26.40 22.59 -10.85
C SER A 4 -25.40 21.56 -10.33
N LYS A 5 -25.49 21.23 -9.04
CA LYS A 5 -24.56 20.32 -8.36
C LYS A 5 -24.53 19.00 -9.14
N LEU A 6 -23.57 18.86 -10.05
CA LEU A 6 -23.25 17.59 -10.67
C LEU A 6 -23.07 16.59 -9.54
N THR A 7 -23.61 15.39 -9.73
CA THR A 7 -23.44 14.34 -8.74
C THR A 7 -21.93 14.15 -8.52
N TYR A 8 -21.53 13.84 -7.29
CA TYR A 8 -20.10 13.68 -6.95
C TYR A 8 -19.35 12.79 -7.95
N GLU A 9 -20.02 11.73 -8.42
CA GLU A 9 -19.51 10.78 -9.40
C GLU A 9 -19.30 11.40 -10.80
N GLU A 10 -20.11 12.37 -11.21
CA GLU A 10 -19.90 13.11 -12.47
C GLU A 10 -18.66 14.01 -12.39
N CYS A 11 -18.54 14.81 -11.33
CA CYS A 11 -17.34 15.64 -11.12
C CYS A 11 -16.07 14.78 -10.99
N ARG A 12 -16.18 13.60 -10.37
CA ARG A 12 -15.08 12.65 -10.27
C ARG A 12 -14.67 12.14 -11.64
N ARG A 13 -15.62 11.72 -12.48
CA ARG A 13 -15.36 11.26 -13.85
C ARG A 13 -14.69 12.33 -14.71
N GLN A 14 -15.23 13.55 -14.70
CA GLN A 14 -14.66 14.68 -15.44
C GLN A 14 -13.19 14.93 -15.06
N ARG A 15 -12.87 15.00 -13.75
CA ARG A 15 -11.49 15.17 -13.28
C ARG A 15 -10.55 14.05 -13.74
N MET A 16 -11.03 12.81 -13.76
CA MET A 16 -10.23 11.66 -14.21
C MET A 16 -9.95 11.73 -15.71
N GLU A 17 -10.94 12.14 -16.51
CA GLU A 17 -10.80 12.31 -17.95
C GLU A 17 -9.86 13.47 -18.32
N GLU A 18 -10.01 14.62 -17.66
CA GLU A 18 -9.11 15.76 -17.82
C GLU A 18 -7.67 15.42 -17.45
N ASN A 19 -7.45 14.74 -16.31
CA ASN A 19 -6.13 14.27 -15.92
C ASN A 19 -5.55 13.30 -16.95
N LYS A 20 -6.35 12.39 -17.49
CA LYS A 20 -5.90 11.46 -18.53
C LYS A 20 -5.45 12.20 -19.79
N LYS A 21 -6.22 13.18 -20.26
CA LYS A 21 -5.87 14.03 -21.41
C LYS A 21 -4.56 14.80 -21.16
N ARG A 22 -4.43 15.44 -19.99
CA ARG A 22 -3.20 16.15 -19.61
C ARG A 22 -1.97 15.22 -19.59
N MET A 23 -2.12 13.99 -19.09
CA MET A 23 -1.04 12.99 -19.10
C MET A 23 -0.62 12.59 -20.52
N GLU A 24 -1.58 12.52 -21.45
CA GLU A 24 -1.36 12.21 -22.86
C GLU A 24 -0.71 13.37 -23.62
N GLU A 25 -1.18 14.61 -23.42
CA GLU A 25 -0.61 15.84 -23.99
C GLU A 25 0.87 16.02 -23.61
N LEU A 26 1.19 15.79 -22.33
CA LEU A 26 2.55 15.85 -21.81
C LEU A 26 3.38 14.58 -22.16
N LYS A 27 2.79 13.60 -22.87
CA LYS A 27 3.42 12.34 -23.27
C LYS A 27 4.11 11.60 -22.11
N LEU A 28 3.59 11.76 -20.89
CA LEU A 28 4.23 11.24 -19.68
C LEU A 28 4.31 9.71 -19.68
N ASN A 29 3.37 9.03 -20.34
CA ASN A 29 3.39 7.58 -20.51
C ASN A 29 4.60 7.09 -21.33
N VAL A 30 5.01 7.86 -22.35
CA VAL A 30 6.16 7.52 -23.20
C VAL A 30 7.45 7.75 -22.41
N LEU A 31 7.55 8.90 -21.73
CA LEU A 31 8.68 9.22 -20.86
C LEU A 31 8.83 8.21 -19.72
N ALA A 32 7.73 7.81 -19.08
CA ALA A 32 7.78 6.79 -18.04
C ALA A 32 8.26 5.43 -18.58
N ARG A 33 7.94 5.08 -19.83
CA ARG A 33 8.45 3.86 -20.48
C ARG A 33 9.93 3.97 -20.83
N SER A 34 10.39 5.12 -21.31
CA SER A 34 11.82 5.32 -21.64
C SER A 34 12.70 5.36 -20.38
N LEU A 35 12.17 5.88 -19.27
CA LEU A 35 12.86 5.93 -17.98
C LEU A 35 12.82 4.61 -17.21
N LYS A 36 11.96 3.66 -17.59
CA LYS A 36 12.00 2.30 -17.03
C LYS A 36 13.29 1.64 -17.50
N THR A 37 14.30 1.71 -16.64
CA THR A 37 15.48 0.86 -16.78
C THR A 37 15.00 -0.58 -16.77
N PRO A 38 15.51 -1.45 -17.67
CA PRO A 38 15.25 -2.88 -17.54
C PRO A 38 15.72 -3.27 -16.14
N VAL A 39 14.85 -3.89 -15.35
CA VAL A 39 15.17 -4.34 -13.99
C VAL A 39 16.52 -5.03 -14.05
N SER A 40 17.57 -4.35 -13.57
CA SER A 40 18.88 -4.93 -13.50
C SER A 40 18.69 -6.17 -12.63
N LYS A 41 19.09 -7.33 -13.17
CA LYS A 41 19.04 -8.65 -12.52
C LYS A 41 19.12 -8.49 -11.01
N PRO A 42 18.23 -9.11 -10.21
CA PRO A 42 18.20 -8.89 -8.77
C PRO A 42 19.62 -9.03 -8.24
N SER A 43 20.16 -7.92 -7.72
CA SER A 43 21.44 -7.91 -7.03
C SER A 43 21.42 -9.05 -6.01
N PRO A 44 22.51 -9.82 -5.82
CA PRO A 44 22.52 -10.97 -4.92
C PRO A 44 21.99 -10.53 -3.55
N VAL A 45 20.72 -10.85 -3.27
CA VAL A 45 20.08 -10.43 -2.03
C VAL A 45 20.80 -11.19 -0.93
N LYS A 46 21.47 -10.46 -0.03
CA LYS A 46 22.03 -11.07 1.19
C LYS A 46 20.93 -11.91 1.82
N LYS A 47 21.15 -13.22 1.92
CA LYS A 47 20.19 -14.15 2.53
C LYS A 47 19.85 -13.59 3.91
N ARG A 48 18.59 -13.24 4.14
CA ARG A 48 18.12 -12.85 5.47
C ARG A 48 18.35 -14.05 6.38
N VAL A 49 19.20 -13.87 7.40
CA VAL A 49 19.34 -14.85 8.48
C VAL A 49 17.95 -15.04 9.08
N SER A 50 17.44 -16.27 9.04
CA SER A 50 16.20 -16.61 9.74
C SER A 50 16.42 -16.33 11.22
N LYS A 51 15.61 -15.42 11.80
CA LYS A 51 15.59 -15.31 13.26
C LYS A 51 15.15 -16.67 13.82
N PRO A 52 15.84 -17.22 14.82
CA PRO A 52 15.35 -18.42 15.49
C PRO A 52 13.93 -18.11 15.99
N LYS A 53 13.01 -19.05 15.79
CA LYS A 53 11.68 -18.99 16.41
C LYS A 53 11.91 -18.74 17.91
N PRO A 54 11.20 -17.80 18.56
CA PRO A 54 11.39 -17.57 19.98
C PRO A 54 11.18 -18.91 20.70
N ALA A 55 12.25 -19.44 21.28
CA ALA A 55 12.23 -20.68 22.04
C ALA A 55 11.29 -20.49 23.22
N SER A 56 10.08 -21.06 23.15
CA SER A 56 9.07 -21.22 24.22
C SER A 56 8.95 -20.12 25.28
N ALA A 57 9.40 -18.91 24.98
CA ALA A 57 9.53 -17.86 25.96
C ALA A 57 8.12 -17.38 26.27
N PRO A 58 7.74 -17.29 27.56
CA PRO A 58 6.41 -16.87 27.92
C PRO A 58 6.16 -15.50 27.29
N VAL A 59 5.02 -15.37 26.59
CA VAL A 59 4.58 -14.09 26.03
C VAL A 59 4.54 -13.09 27.18
N ARG A 60 5.33 -12.01 27.08
CA ARG A 60 5.35 -10.98 28.11
C ARG A 60 3.99 -10.27 28.15
N ARG A 61 3.18 -10.57 29.16
CA ARG A 61 1.89 -9.91 29.41
C ARG A 61 2.08 -8.68 30.29
N SER A 62 1.19 -7.70 30.17
CA SER A 62 1.15 -6.56 31.10
C SER A 62 0.75 -7.04 32.50
N SER A 63 1.20 -6.36 33.55
CA SER A 63 0.88 -6.72 34.94
C SER A 63 -0.64 -6.81 35.19
N ARG A 64 -1.43 -5.96 34.54
CA ARG A 64 -2.90 -5.96 34.65
C ARG A 64 -3.58 -7.24 34.13
N VAL A 65 -2.92 -8.01 33.27
CA VAL A 65 -3.51 -9.16 32.56
C VAL A 65 -2.58 -10.38 32.64
N ALA A 66 -1.53 -10.34 33.48
CA ALA A 66 -0.56 -11.42 33.61
C ALA A 66 -1.20 -12.68 34.19
N ASP A 67 -2.06 -12.51 35.20
CA ASP A 67 -2.72 -13.61 35.92
C ASP A 67 -4.02 -14.08 35.25
N LYS A 68 -4.47 -13.39 34.20
CA LYS A 68 -5.72 -13.74 33.50
C LYS A 68 -5.46 -14.85 32.49
N PRO A 69 -6.41 -15.77 32.24
CA PRO A 69 -6.25 -16.77 31.18
C PRO A 69 -6.10 -16.12 29.78
N PRO A 70 -5.63 -16.87 28.77
CA PRO A 70 -5.63 -16.40 27.38
C PRO A 70 -7.06 -16.07 26.92
N PRO A 71 -7.27 -14.97 26.18
CA PRO A 71 -8.59 -14.69 25.62
C PRO A 71 -8.99 -15.75 24.58
N ASN A 72 -10.23 -16.23 24.65
CA ASN A 72 -10.83 -17.07 23.61
C ASN A 72 -11.52 -16.14 22.60
N TYR A 73 -11.04 -16.13 21.36
CA TYR A 73 -11.56 -15.28 20.28
C TYR A 73 -12.46 -16.05 19.30
N ASN A 74 -12.84 -17.29 19.62
CA ASN A 74 -13.84 -18.00 18.83
C ASN A 74 -15.22 -17.44 19.21
N GLU A 75 -15.83 -16.70 18.29
CA GLU A 75 -17.27 -16.39 18.28
C GLU A 75 -18.05 -17.53 17.62
#